data_AF-A0A418W6R5-F1
#
_entry.id   AF-A0A418W6R5-F1
#
_cell.length_a   1.000
_cell.length_b   1.000
_cell.length_c   1.000
_cell.angle_alpha   90.00
_cell.angle_beta   90.00
_cell.angle_gamma   90.00
#
_symmetry.space_group_name_H-M   'P 1'
#
loop_
_entity.id
_entity.type
_entity.pdbx_description
1 polymer ?
#
loop_
_entity_poly.entity_id
_entity_poly.type
_entity_poly.pdbx_seq_one_letter_code
_entity_poly.pdbx_strand_id
1 'polypeptide(L)'
;MKPSLDEEIVVLAIADRALRSIWSARLGLAGEIMMIVDNFDDAALDAGMRESATLITDTGAPRLPPSERVVAIRQRGWCNGVILFVCKPHPDIDDPRCAIVLRDSETERVVALLKRWRAQMVSV
;
A
#
# COMPACT_ATOMS: atom_id res chain seq x y z
N MET A 1 8.04 7.89 -20.25
CA MET A 1 7.30 6.65 -20.59
C MET A 1 6.16 6.58 -19.60
N LYS A 2 4.91 6.83 -20.02
CA LYS A 2 3.76 6.65 -19.12
C LYS A 2 3.58 5.14 -18.90
N PRO A 3 3.47 4.65 -17.67
CA PRO A 3 3.14 3.23 -17.44
C PRO A 3 1.85 2.91 -18.21
N SER A 4 1.79 1.73 -18.83
CA SER A 4 0.55 1.26 -19.44
C SER A 4 -0.50 1.11 -18.33
N LEU A 5 -1.78 1.18 -18.69
CA LEU A 5 -2.90 0.95 -17.76
C LEU A 5 -2.86 -0.43 -17.07
N ASP A 6 -1.99 -1.34 -17.53
CA ASP A 6 -1.80 -2.69 -16.98
C ASP A 6 -0.74 -2.79 -15.87
N GLU A 7 0.05 -1.73 -15.64
CA GLU A 7 1.16 -1.74 -14.69
C GLU A 7 0.92 -0.72 -13.55
N GLU A 8 -0.04 -1.03 -12.69
CA GLU A 8 -0.25 -0.27 -11.46
C GLU A 8 1.02 -0.34 -10.58
N ILE A 9 1.60 0.84 -10.31
CA ILE A 9 2.75 0.97 -9.41
C ILE A 9 2.32 0.74 -7.96
N VAL A 10 3.10 -0.04 -7.23
CA VAL A 10 2.98 -0.19 -5.78
C VAL A 10 3.98 0.74 -5.09
N VAL A 11 3.52 1.60 -4.18
CA VAL A 11 4.42 2.40 -3.34
C VAL A 11 4.58 1.73 -1.99
N LEU A 12 5.80 1.33 -1.67
CA LEU A 12 6.15 0.71 -0.40
C LEU A 12 6.76 1.77 0.54
N ALA A 13 5.92 2.28 1.45
CA ALA A 13 6.25 3.33 2.42
C ALA A 13 6.14 2.80 3.86
N ILE A 14 7.04 1.88 4.23
CA ILE A 14 7.07 1.25 5.55
C ILE A 14 8.19 1.88 6.37
N ALA A 15 7.86 2.37 7.59
CA ALA A 15 8.84 3.01 8.47
C ALA A 15 9.85 1.99 9.05
N ASP A 16 9.40 0.77 9.33
CA ASP A 16 10.27 -0.32 9.76
C ASP A 16 11.15 -0.81 8.59
N ARG A 17 12.45 -0.51 8.66
CA ARG A 17 13.42 -0.85 7.61
C ARG A 17 13.52 -2.35 7.34
N ALA A 18 13.47 -3.19 8.38
CA ALA A 18 13.58 -4.64 8.21
C ALA A 18 12.34 -5.20 7.51
N LEU A 19 11.16 -4.76 7.95
CA LEU A 19 9.89 -5.11 7.32
C LEU A 19 9.85 -4.64 5.86
N ARG A 20 10.29 -3.40 5.59
CA ARG A 20 10.37 -2.84 4.24
C ARG A 20 11.26 -3.67 3.32
N SER A 21 12.45 -4.06 3.77
CA SER A 21 13.36 -4.90 2.99
C SER A 21 12.77 -6.28 2.70
N ILE A 22 12.13 -6.92 3.69
CA ILE A 22 11.48 -8.23 3.51
C ILE A 22 10.35 -8.13 2.48
N TRP A 23 9.47 -7.14 2.62
CA TRP A 23 8.33 -6.99 1.72
C TRP A 23 8.71 -6.52 0.32
N SER A 24 9.73 -5.68 0.18
CA SER A 24 10.30 -5.33 -1.12
C SER A 24 10.79 -6.58 -1.86
N ALA A 25 11.55 -7.45 -1.20
CA ALA A 25 12.03 -8.69 -1.81
C ALA A 25 10.87 -9.63 -2.19
N ARG A 26 9.92 -9.82 -1.27
CA ARG A 26 8.74 -10.69 -1.49
C ARG A 26 7.89 -10.24 -2.66
N LEU A 27 7.54 -8.96 -2.72
CA LEU A 27 6.73 -8.39 -3.79
C LEU A 27 7.52 -8.36 -5.11
N GLY A 28 8.84 -8.12 -5.07
CA GLY A 28 9.68 -8.13 -6.26
C GLY A 28 9.76 -9.52 -6.88
N LEU A 29 9.89 -10.56 -6.06
CA LEU A 29 9.82 -11.97 -6.51
C LEU A 29 8.44 -12.33 -7.07
N ALA A 30 7.37 -11.66 -6.61
CA ALA A 30 6.02 -11.83 -7.14
C ALA A 30 5.77 -11.05 -8.45
N GLY A 31 6.77 -10.29 -8.94
CA GLY A 31 6.69 -9.52 -10.19
C GLY A 31 6.05 -8.15 -10.05
N GLU A 32 5.90 -7.63 -8.82
CA GLU A 32 5.33 -6.31 -8.58
C GLU A 32 6.30 -5.18 -8.95
N ILE A 33 5.81 -4.19 -9.70
CA ILE A 33 6.56 -2.96 -9.99
C ILE A 33 6.36 -2.01 -8.81
N MET A 34 7.45 -1.65 -8.15
CA MET A 34 7.37 -0.87 -6.92
C MET A 34 8.32 0.31 -6.86
N MET A 35 7.87 1.34 -6.17
CA MET A 35 8.69 2.43 -5.67
C MET A 35 8.83 2.29 -4.16
N ILE A 36 10.04 2.38 -3.64
CA ILE A 36 10.34 2.23 -2.22
C ILE A 36 10.71 3.60 -1.67
N VAL A 37 10.00 4.04 -0.64
CA VAL A 37 10.18 5.34 0.01
C VAL A 37 10.22 5.18 1.52
N ASP A 38 10.75 6.18 2.22
CA ASP A 38 10.76 6.17 3.69
C ASP A 38 9.41 6.53 4.30
N ASN A 39 8.62 7.37 3.61
CA ASN A 39 7.31 7.83 4.07
C ASN A 39 6.35 8.04 2.90
N PHE A 40 5.04 7.90 3.14
CA PHE A 40 4.03 8.07 2.08
C PHE A 40 3.79 9.55 1.71
N ASP A 41 4.28 10.47 2.55
CA ASP A 41 4.24 11.92 2.31
C ASP A 41 5.53 12.46 1.68
N ASP A 42 6.39 11.57 1.17
CA ASP A 42 7.63 11.97 0.49
C ASP A 42 7.35 12.97 -0.64
N ALA A 43 8.18 14.02 -0.72
CA ALA A 43 8.04 15.09 -1.71
C ALA A 43 8.26 14.61 -3.14
N ALA A 44 8.94 13.48 -3.33
CA ALA A 44 9.10 12.85 -4.64
C ALA A 44 7.81 12.18 -5.15
N LEU A 45 6.81 11.96 -4.29
CA LEU A 45 5.51 11.38 -4.65
C LEU A 45 4.55 12.52 -4.99
N ASP A 46 4.47 12.87 -6.27
CA ASP A 46 3.51 13.86 -6.75
C ASP A 46 2.05 13.39 -6.61
N ALA A 47 1.11 14.32 -6.81
CA ALA A 47 -0.32 14.04 -6.67
C ALA A 47 -0.80 12.93 -7.63
N GLY A 48 -0.28 12.89 -8.86
CA GLY A 48 -0.66 11.88 -9.84
C GLY A 48 -0.24 10.47 -9.41
N MET A 49 0.95 10.33 -8.80
CA MET A 49 1.41 9.08 -8.22
C MET A 49 0.50 8.64 -7.06
N ARG A 50 0.16 9.55 -6.13
CA ARG A 50 -0.69 9.22 -4.97
C ARG A 50 -2.11 8.81 -5.38
N GLU A 51 -2.65 9.45 -6.41
CA GLU A 51 -3.99 9.15 -6.92
C GLU A 51 -4.05 7.80 -7.63
N SER A 52 -2.98 7.39 -8.30
CA SER A 52 -2.96 6.21 -9.19
C SER A 52 -2.24 4.98 -8.64
N ALA A 53 -1.38 5.10 -7.63
CA ALA A 53 -0.64 3.96 -7.08
C ALA A 53 -1.34 3.33 -5.86
N THR A 54 -1.15 2.02 -5.66
CA THR A 54 -1.51 1.38 -4.39
C THR A 54 -0.40 1.62 -3.37
N LEU A 55 -0.77 2.15 -2.21
CA LEU A 55 0.11 2.35 -1.07
C LEU A 55 0.17 1.10 -0.19
N ILE A 56 1.37 0.64 0.14
CA ILE A 56 1.63 -0.30 1.23
C ILE A 56 2.43 0.44 2.30
N THR A 57 1.86 0.56 3.49
CA THR A 57 2.47 1.30 4.61
C THR A 57 2.20 0.59 5.93
N ASP A 58 2.78 1.10 7.02
CA ASP A 58 2.51 0.64 8.36
C ASP A 58 1.93 1.76 9.24
N THR A 59 1.54 1.42 10.46
CA THR A 59 0.98 2.37 11.42
C THR A 59 1.95 3.50 11.82
N GLY A 60 3.24 3.38 11.48
CA GLY A 60 4.25 4.41 11.70
C GLY A 60 4.52 4.72 13.17
N ALA A 61 5.23 5.84 13.40
CA ALA A 61 5.46 6.43 14.71
C ALA A 61 5.09 7.93 14.67
N PRO A 62 4.26 8.44 15.61
CA PRO A 62 3.52 7.70 16.63
C PRO A 62 2.49 6.75 15.99
N ARG A 63 2.21 5.62 16.65
CA ARG A 63 1.24 4.64 16.17
C ARG A 63 -0.17 5.20 16.36
N LEU A 64 -0.76 5.72 15.29
CA LEU A 64 -2.18 6.05 15.25
C LEU A 64 -3.01 4.76 15.18
N PRO A 65 -4.26 4.77 15.69
CA PRO A 65 -5.24 3.75 15.36
C PRO A 65 -5.35 3.56 13.84
N PRO A 66 -5.47 2.33 13.33
CA PRO A 66 -5.58 2.06 11.90
C PRO A 66 -6.61 2.89 11.15
N SER A 67 -7.80 3.13 11.72
CA SER A 67 -8.83 3.97 11.11
C SER A 67 -8.36 5.42 10.93
N GLU A 68 -7.78 6.02 11.97
CA GLU A 68 -7.23 7.39 11.92
C GLU A 68 -6.06 7.49 10.95
N ARG A 69 -5.22 6.45 10.90
CA ARG A 69 -4.10 6.38 9.95
C ARG A 69 -4.59 6.38 8.51
N VAL A 70 -5.64 5.62 8.20
CA VAL A 70 -6.23 5.59 6.85
C VAL A 70 -6.85 6.93 6.50
N VAL A 71 -7.57 7.58 7.42
CA VAL A 71 -8.08 8.94 7.20
C VAL A 71 -6.94 9.90 6.85
N ALA A 72 -5.84 9.88 7.61
CA ALA A 72 -4.67 10.72 7.32
C ALA A 72 -4.04 10.41 5.95
N ILE A 73 -3.96 9.14 5.56
CA ILE A 73 -3.47 8.71 4.25
C ILE A 73 -4.38 9.23 3.12
N ARG A 74 -5.71 9.10 3.27
CA ARG A 74 -6.68 9.59 2.27
C ARG A 74 -6.61 11.11 2.11
N GLN A 75 -6.46 11.85 3.21
CA GLN A 75 -6.28 13.32 3.19
C GLN A 75 -5.03 13.77 2.41
N ARG A 76 -4.08 12.86 2.17
CA ARG A 76 -2.83 13.12 1.43
C ARG A 76 -2.91 12.72 -0.04
N GLY A 77 -4.08 12.32 -0.53
CA GLY A 77 -4.35 12.03 -1.95
C GLY A 77 -4.21 10.56 -2.34
N TRP A 78 -3.95 9.66 -1.38
CA TRP A 78 -3.88 8.22 -1.64
C TRP A 78 -5.28 7.65 -1.82
N CYS A 79 -5.79 7.65 -3.05
CA CYS A 79 -7.18 7.28 -3.34
C CYS A 79 -7.31 5.88 -3.93
N ASN A 80 -6.30 5.40 -4.66
CA ASN A 80 -6.39 4.13 -5.36
C ASN A 80 -6.49 2.91 -4.41
N GLY A 81 -5.46 2.61 -3.62
CA GLY A 81 -5.48 1.45 -2.72
C GLY A 81 -4.57 1.66 -1.53
N VAL A 82 -4.96 1.16 -0.34
CA VAL A 82 -4.15 1.25 0.88
C VAL A 82 -4.09 -0.11 1.56
N ILE A 83 -2.89 -0.66 1.70
CA ILE A 83 -2.61 -1.83 2.53
C ILE A 83 -1.85 -1.35 3.76
N LEU A 84 -2.49 -1.49 4.92
CA LEU A 84 -1.94 -1.04 6.19
C LEU A 84 -1.45 -2.23 7.02
N PHE A 85 -0.14 -2.29 7.24
CA PHE A 85 0.50 -3.30 8.06
C PHE A 85 0.41 -2.99 9.56
N VAL A 86 -0.15 -3.95 10.31
CA VAL A 86 -0.37 -3.85 11.76
C VAL A 86 0.32 -5.00 12.52
N CYS A 87 0.70 -4.75 13.78
CA CYS A 87 1.37 -5.76 14.61
C CYS A 87 0.39 -6.77 15.24
N LYS A 88 -0.90 -6.47 15.28
CA LYS A 88 -1.93 -7.27 15.94
C LYS A 88 -3.23 -7.19 15.17
N PRO A 89 -4.12 -8.20 15.28
CA PRO A 89 -5.42 -8.15 14.63
C PRO A 89 -6.18 -6.88 15.00
N HIS A 90 -6.83 -6.29 14.01
CA HIS A 90 -7.62 -5.09 14.15
C HIS A 90 -8.91 -5.28 13.33
N PRO A 91 -10.06 -4.74 13.77
CA PRO A 91 -11.27 -4.76 12.96
C PRO A 91 -11.00 -4.13 11.60
N ASP A 92 -11.68 -4.67 10.58
CA ASP A 92 -11.62 -4.14 9.23
C ASP A 92 -12.06 -2.67 9.21
N ILE A 93 -11.51 -1.93 8.25
CA ILE A 93 -11.89 -0.54 8.00
C ILE A 93 -12.98 -0.56 6.96
N ASP A 94 -14.03 0.23 7.18
CA ASP A 94 -15.13 0.44 6.23
C ASP A 94 -14.66 1.31 5.05
N ASP A 95 -13.73 0.77 4.26
CA ASP A 95 -13.18 1.35 3.04
C ASP A 95 -12.84 0.19 2.09
N PRO A 96 -13.53 0.04 0.95
CA PRO A 96 -13.38 -1.10 0.05
C PRO A 96 -12.01 -1.16 -0.65
N ARG A 97 -11.26 -0.05 -0.64
CA ARG A 97 -9.91 0.08 -1.18
C ARG A 97 -8.89 0.21 -0.05
N CYS A 98 -9.23 -0.23 1.15
CA CYS A 98 -8.33 -0.37 2.27
C CYS A 98 -8.31 -1.81 2.77
N ALA A 99 -7.14 -2.31 3.13
CA ALA A 99 -6.99 -3.59 3.80
C ALA A 99 -6.03 -3.49 4.97
N ILE A 100 -6.41 -4.08 6.11
CA ILE A 100 -5.51 -4.29 7.22
C ILE A 100 -4.88 -5.67 7.07
N VAL A 101 -3.55 -5.72 7.16
CA VAL A 101 -2.78 -6.94 7.01
C VAL A 101 -1.79 -7.05 8.18
N LEU A 102 -1.64 -8.23 8.77
CA LEU A 102 -0.63 -8.43 9.81
C LEU A 102 0.77 -8.38 9.19
N ARG A 103 1.74 -7.79 9.88
CA ARG A 103 3.12 -7.63 9.38
C ARG A 103 3.79 -8.95 8.94
N ASP A 104 3.41 -10.05 9.56
CA ASP A 104 3.90 -11.41 9.32
C ASP A 104 3.02 -12.23 8.36
N SER A 105 2.02 -11.59 7.72
CA SER A 105 1.15 -12.27 6.77
C SER A 105 1.90 -12.87 5.59
N GLU A 106 1.28 -13.88 5.00
CA GLU A 106 1.73 -14.53 3.77
C GLU A 106 1.73 -13.55 2.59
N THR A 107 2.77 -13.66 1.74
CA THR A 107 2.94 -12.79 0.57
C THR A 107 1.79 -12.95 -0.40
N GLU A 108 1.32 -14.20 -0.57
CA GLU A 108 0.25 -14.61 -1.47
C GLU A 108 -1.04 -13.85 -1.20
N ARG A 109 -1.35 -13.58 0.08
CA ARG A 109 -2.53 -12.80 0.47
C ARG A 109 -2.46 -11.37 -0.04
N VAL A 110 -1.31 -10.71 0.10
CA VAL A 110 -1.10 -9.33 -0.37
C VAL A 110 -1.12 -9.27 -1.89
N VAL A 111 -0.47 -10.21 -2.56
CA VAL A 111 -0.46 -10.29 -4.04
C VAL A 111 -1.86 -10.57 -4.59
N ALA A 112 -2.62 -11.46 -3.97
CA ALA A 112 -4.00 -11.74 -4.38
C ALA A 112 -4.90 -10.50 -4.22
N LEU A 113 -4.69 -9.72 -3.16
CA LEU A 113 -5.39 -8.45 -2.95
C LEU A 113 -5.09 -7.44 -4.06
N LEU A 114 -3.81 -7.22 -4.38
CA LEU A 114 -3.38 -6.34 -5.46
C LEU A 114 -3.99 -6.76 -6.80
N LYS A 115 -3.89 -8.04 -7.16
CA LYS A 115 -4.48 -8.57 -8.41
C LYS A 115 -5.99 -8.37 -8.50
N ARG A 116 -6.71 -8.63 -7.40
CA ARG A 116 -8.17 -8.41 -7.34
C ARG A 116 -8.51 -6.94 -7.56
N TRP A 117 -7.77 -6.05 -6.91
CA TRP A 117 -7.97 -4.61 -7.02
C TRP A 117 -7.67 -4.07 -8.42
N ARG A 118 -6.66 -4.60 -9.12
CA ARG A 118 -6.37 -4.27 -10.53
C ARG A 118 -7.47 -4.74 -11.48
N ALA A 119 -7.95 -5.96 -11.30
CA ALA A 119 -9.02 -6.52 -12.14
C ALA A 119 -10.31 -5.69 -12.10
N GLN A 120 -10.59 -5.05 -10.97
CA GLN A 120 -11.72 -4.14 -10.80
C GLN A 120 -11.56 -2.82 -11.57
N MET A 121 -10.33 -2.38 -11.85
CA MET A 121 -10.05 -1.13 -12.56
C MET A 121 -10.16 -1.27 -14.08
N VAL A 122 -9.86 -2.45 -14.62
CA VAL A 122 -9.95 -2.75 -16.06
C VAL A 122 -11.40 -3.00 -16.52
N SER A 123 -12.33 -3.18 -15.58
CA SER A 123 -13.74 -3.50 -15.86
C SER A 123 -14.66 -2.28 -15.97
N VAL A 124 -14.09 -1.06 -16.04
CA VAL A 124 -14.80 0.22 -16.19
C VAL A 124 -14.43 0.86 -17.52
#